data_AF-A0AA39CSY7-F1
#
_entry.id   AF-A0AA39CSY7-F1
#
_cell.length_a   1.000
_cell.length_b   1.000
_cell.length_c   1.000
_cell.angle_alpha   90.00
_cell.angle_beta   90.00
_cell.angle_gamma   90.00
#
_symmetry.space_group_name_H-M   'P 1'
#
loop_
_entity.id
_entity.type
_entity.pdbx_description
1 polymer ?
#
loop_
_entity_poly.entity_id
_entity_poly.type
_entity_poly.pdbx_seq_one_letter_code
_entity_poly.pdbx_strand_id
1 'polypeptide(L)'
;MDAHFTRIDEAPGVPVPTTLLQSDLPGLPLRHRGKVRDVFDIPRERLPAGTPPGDYLLMVATDRLSAFDVVLPDPIPGKGEMLCQVSNFWFAKTAHLMPNHLTGIDVASVLPEGVDAALYAKRAVVTRKLKPVPVEAIARGYLIGSGWKDYQRTGKVSGIDLPDGLRQAEQLPEPIFTPSTKAAVGDHDENIDFDAMVKTVGAEMAERVRDATLRIYKFAADYARERGIILADTKFEFGTDADGRLYIMDEMLTPDSSRYWPADEYEVGTSPPSYDKQFVRDYLETLDWGKTAPGPSIPAEIIERTRAKYAEALQRLAGISCRPLAGNLGAPAARHGLALLSVAPGSAGRWPATSAKLQPGMAWLYCRPRPGYAGHMQTTTQLARPIDRYFASYSDDHRNVVNQRIHVVAVPAILWSVVALLWCVPPLITWFQYGIWSAFAMFSAWCFYNKLSRPLGIGMLIQFFVFGCLCRLLEAEIGLHNLRSLAIGVFVVAWIAQFIGHKFEGRKPSFLTDLTYLLIGPAWVMAKAYRKLDWRY
;
A
#
# COMPACT_ATOMS: atom_id res chain seq x y z
N MET A 1 -60.51 0.43 -18.37
CA MET A 1 -60.56 1.00 -17.01
C MET A 1 -59.13 1.25 -16.60
N ASP A 2 -58.70 2.44 -16.96
CA ASP A 2 -57.32 2.89 -16.91
C ASP A 2 -57.00 3.38 -15.51
N ALA A 3 -55.82 3.02 -14.99
CA ALA A 3 -55.36 3.43 -13.68
C ALA A 3 -53.94 3.99 -13.80
N HIS A 4 -53.89 5.29 -14.14
CA HIS A 4 -52.79 6.24 -14.02
C HIS A 4 -51.40 5.67 -13.62
N PHE A 5 -50.52 5.64 -14.62
CA PHE A 5 -49.08 5.64 -14.42
C PHE A 5 -48.65 7.03 -13.95
N THR A 6 -48.65 7.28 -12.65
CA THR A 6 -48.27 8.58 -12.08
C THR A 6 -46.79 8.85 -12.37
N ARG A 7 -46.49 10.02 -12.94
CA ARG A 7 -45.10 10.48 -13.10
C ARG A 7 -44.44 10.54 -11.73
N ILE A 8 -43.23 9.97 -11.65
CA ILE A 8 -42.27 10.27 -10.59
C ILE A 8 -41.62 11.63 -10.89
N ASP A 9 -42.39 12.69 -10.66
CA ASP A 9 -41.87 14.06 -10.67
C ASP A 9 -40.94 14.25 -9.45
N GLU A 10 -39.70 14.64 -9.73
CA GLU A 10 -38.66 15.19 -8.85
C GLU A 10 -38.68 14.83 -7.35
N ALA A 11 -38.06 13.70 -6.99
CA ALA A 11 -37.59 13.47 -5.63
C ALA A 11 -36.41 14.42 -5.28
N PRO A 12 -36.34 14.97 -4.04
CA PRO A 12 -35.27 15.89 -3.64
C PRO A 12 -33.90 15.23 -3.79
N GLY A 13 -32.95 15.97 -4.37
CA GLY A 13 -31.74 15.40 -4.94
C GLY A 13 -30.85 14.64 -3.96
N VAL A 14 -30.55 13.37 -4.29
CA VAL A 14 -29.45 12.59 -3.68
C VAL A 14 -28.15 13.41 -3.74
N PRO A 15 -27.42 13.57 -2.62
CA PRO A 15 -26.27 14.47 -2.54
C PRO A 15 -25.10 14.04 -3.44
N VAL A 16 -24.28 15.04 -3.78
CA VAL A 16 -23.01 14.90 -4.52
C VAL A 16 -22.07 13.98 -3.71
N PRO A 17 -21.29 13.08 -4.35
CA PRO A 17 -20.32 12.24 -3.64
C PRO A 17 -19.36 13.09 -2.82
N THR A 18 -19.13 12.68 -1.57
CA THR A 18 -18.30 13.45 -0.63
C THR A 18 -16.81 13.25 -0.91
N THR A 19 -15.97 14.20 -0.49
CA THR A 19 -14.51 14.09 -0.61
C THR A 19 -13.86 14.09 0.77
N LEU A 20 -13.12 13.03 1.10
CA LEU A 20 -12.44 12.84 2.37
C LEU A 20 -10.99 12.38 2.13
N LEU A 21 -10.04 13.31 2.28
CA LEU A 21 -8.60 12.99 2.26
C LEU A 21 -8.10 12.41 3.58
N GLN A 22 -8.70 12.79 4.70
CA GLN A 22 -8.32 12.36 6.05
C GLN A 22 -9.57 12.35 6.93
N SER A 23 -9.81 11.26 7.65
CA SER A 23 -10.80 11.24 8.73
C SER A 23 -10.18 11.77 10.02
N ASP A 24 -10.84 12.75 10.64
CA ASP A 24 -10.58 13.18 12.01
C ASP A 24 -11.78 12.78 12.88
N LEU A 25 -11.52 11.96 13.90
CA LEU A 25 -12.54 11.28 14.71
C LEU A 25 -12.13 11.39 16.20
N PRO A 26 -12.41 12.53 16.85
CA PRO A 26 -11.93 12.78 18.21
C PRO A 26 -12.47 11.75 19.21
N GLY A 27 -11.58 11.18 20.02
CA GLY A 27 -11.94 10.12 20.98
C GLY A 27 -12.10 8.72 20.38
N LEU A 28 -11.69 8.51 19.12
CA LEU A 28 -11.31 7.19 18.60
C LEU A 28 -9.78 7.12 18.44
N PRO A 29 -9.08 6.19 19.10
CA PRO A 29 -7.64 6.01 18.91
C PRO A 29 -7.27 5.66 17.46
N LEU A 30 -6.54 6.55 16.78
CA LEU A 30 -6.00 6.28 15.45
C LEU A 30 -4.94 5.16 15.55
N ARG A 31 -5.23 4.02 14.94
CA ARG A 31 -4.36 2.84 14.92
C ARG A 31 -3.28 2.98 13.86
N HIS A 32 -3.67 3.36 12.65
CA HIS A 32 -2.79 3.52 11.49
C HIS A 32 -3.49 4.30 10.37
N ARG A 33 -2.72 5.12 9.65
CA ARG A 33 -3.12 5.78 8.40
C ARG A 33 -2.30 5.20 7.24
N GLY A 34 -2.90 4.32 6.46
CA GLY A 34 -2.29 3.74 5.26
C GLY A 34 -2.43 4.62 4.03
N LYS A 35 -1.97 4.14 2.88
CA LYS A 35 -2.02 4.86 1.59
C LYS A 35 -3.44 5.40 1.27
N VAL A 36 -4.47 4.56 1.45
CA VAL A 36 -5.87 4.86 1.05
C VAL A 36 -6.93 4.64 2.14
N ARG A 37 -6.53 4.23 3.35
CA ARG A 37 -7.44 3.90 4.46
C ARG A 37 -6.91 4.43 5.79
N ASP A 38 -7.82 4.92 6.62
CA ASP A 38 -7.58 5.29 8.03
C ASP A 38 -8.26 4.22 8.91
N VAL A 39 -7.55 3.73 9.92
CA VAL A 39 -8.03 2.66 10.81
C VAL A 39 -7.94 3.13 12.25
N PHE A 40 -9.03 2.97 12.99
CA PHE A 40 -9.15 3.35 14.40
C PHE A 40 -9.50 2.11 15.23
N ASP A 41 -8.92 1.98 16.43
CA ASP A 41 -9.43 1.06 17.44
C ASP A 41 -10.74 1.67 18.02
N ILE A 42 -11.77 0.85 18.28
CA ILE A 42 -13.03 1.31 18.89
C ILE A 42 -13.03 0.99 20.38
N PRO A 43 -13.06 2.00 21.28
CA PRO A 43 -13.20 1.80 22.72
C PRO A 43 -14.48 1.04 23.10
N ARG A 44 -14.43 0.22 24.15
CA ARG A 44 -15.54 -0.68 24.52
C ARG A 44 -16.83 0.07 24.86
N GLU A 45 -16.69 1.24 25.47
CA GLU A 45 -17.75 2.18 25.84
C GLU A 45 -18.49 2.81 24.64
N ARG A 46 -17.93 2.73 23.42
CA ARG A 46 -18.57 3.18 22.18
C ARG A 46 -19.29 2.06 21.42
N LEU A 47 -19.15 0.80 21.84
CA LEU A 47 -19.82 -0.32 21.17
C LEU A 47 -21.26 -0.47 21.67
N PRO A 48 -22.23 -0.81 20.80
CA PRO A 48 -23.61 -1.07 21.22
C PRO A 48 -23.71 -2.12 22.33
N ALA A 49 -24.67 -1.94 23.24
CA ALA A 49 -24.96 -2.92 24.28
C ALA A 49 -25.24 -4.31 23.67
N GLY A 50 -24.69 -5.36 24.29
CA GLY A 50 -24.77 -6.73 23.77
C GLY A 50 -23.73 -7.09 22.70
N THR A 51 -22.90 -6.15 22.24
CA THR A 51 -21.77 -6.47 21.34
C THR A 51 -20.85 -7.52 22.00
N PRO A 52 -20.54 -8.65 21.33
CA PRO A 52 -19.71 -9.73 21.90
C PRO A 52 -18.35 -9.23 22.40
N PRO A 53 -17.73 -9.91 23.40
CA PRO A 53 -16.37 -9.61 23.83
C PRO A 53 -15.36 -9.71 22.68
N GLY A 54 -14.36 -8.83 22.70
CA GLY A 54 -13.32 -8.75 21.67
C GLY A 54 -12.98 -7.30 21.33
N ASP A 55 -11.92 -7.14 20.53
CA ASP A 55 -11.50 -5.86 19.99
C ASP A 55 -12.15 -5.59 18.62
N TYR A 56 -12.46 -4.32 18.37
CA TYR A 56 -13.16 -3.87 17.16
C TYR A 56 -12.43 -2.68 16.54
N LEU A 57 -12.51 -2.58 15.21
CA LEU A 57 -11.91 -1.50 14.43
C LEU A 57 -12.97 -0.74 13.64
N LEU A 58 -12.81 0.57 13.50
CA LEU A 58 -13.47 1.36 12.47
C LEU A 58 -12.47 1.54 11.32
N MET A 59 -12.81 1.03 10.14
CA MET A 59 -12.01 1.17 8.93
C MET A 59 -12.68 2.17 8.00
N VAL A 60 -11.98 3.25 7.63
CA VAL A 60 -12.49 4.32 6.76
C VAL A 60 -11.68 4.37 5.46
N ALA A 61 -12.35 4.14 4.33
CA ALA A 61 -11.80 4.34 2.99
C ALA A 61 -11.81 5.83 2.61
N THR A 62 -10.64 6.34 2.28
CA THR A 62 -10.45 7.75 1.91
C THR A 62 -10.36 7.89 0.40
N ASP A 63 -10.53 9.12 -0.07
CA ASP A 63 -10.43 9.48 -1.50
C ASP A 63 -8.98 9.68 -1.95
N ARG A 64 -8.01 9.35 -1.07
CA ARG A 64 -6.59 9.36 -1.40
C ARG A 64 -6.29 8.35 -2.50
N LEU A 65 -5.36 8.75 -3.37
CA LEU A 65 -4.80 7.92 -4.42
C LEU A 65 -3.30 7.73 -4.18
N SER A 66 -2.78 6.57 -4.55
CA SER A 66 -1.34 6.30 -4.54
C SER A 66 -0.89 5.65 -5.84
N ALA A 67 0.23 6.11 -6.36
CA ALA A 67 0.90 5.58 -7.54
C ALA A 67 2.41 5.56 -7.28
N PHE A 68 3.09 4.50 -7.74
CA PHE A 68 4.54 4.28 -7.49
C PHE A 68 4.92 4.46 -6.01
N ASP A 69 4.10 3.88 -5.12
CA ASP A 69 4.19 3.93 -3.66
C ASP A 69 4.14 5.32 -2.98
N VAL A 70 3.95 6.40 -3.75
CA VAL A 70 3.69 7.74 -3.23
C VAL A 70 2.18 8.00 -3.18
N VAL A 71 1.71 8.61 -2.09
CA VAL A 71 0.35 9.17 -1.99
C VAL A 71 0.34 10.53 -2.68
N LEU A 72 -0.60 10.70 -3.62
CA LEU A 72 -0.73 11.91 -4.43
C LEU A 72 -1.49 13.00 -3.64
N PRO A 73 -1.23 14.30 -3.93
CA PRO A 73 -1.88 15.40 -3.21
C PRO A 73 -3.38 15.51 -3.54
N ASP A 74 -3.77 15.19 -4.78
CA ASP A 74 -5.14 15.34 -5.25
C ASP A 74 -5.99 14.08 -4.99
N PRO A 75 -7.21 14.22 -4.44
CA PRO A 75 -8.13 13.10 -4.25
C PRO A 75 -8.79 12.67 -5.56
N ILE A 76 -9.35 11.45 -5.56
CA ILE A 76 -10.38 11.03 -6.52
C ILE A 76 -11.74 11.07 -5.80
N PRO A 77 -12.58 12.12 -6.00
CA PRO A 77 -13.82 12.30 -5.24
C PRO A 77 -14.75 11.08 -5.23
N GLY A 78 -15.16 10.64 -4.04
CA GLY A 78 -16.03 9.47 -3.84
C GLY A 78 -15.35 8.10 -4.06
N LYS A 79 -14.06 8.01 -4.37
CA LYS A 79 -13.31 6.74 -4.49
C LYS A 79 -13.47 5.87 -3.25
N GLY A 80 -13.33 6.45 -2.06
CA GLY A 80 -13.46 5.72 -0.79
C GLY A 80 -14.85 5.12 -0.60
N GLU A 81 -15.90 5.84 -1.00
CA GLU A 81 -17.27 5.30 -1.04
C GLU A 81 -17.35 4.12 -2.02
N MET A 82 -16.90 4.32 -3.27
CA MET A 82 -17.00 3.29 -4.31
C MET A 82 -16.26 1.99 -3.96
N LEU A 83 -15.01 2.06 -3.47
CA LEU A 83 -14.22 0.89 -3.09
C LEU A 83 -14.80 0.15 -1.87
N CYS A 84 -15.34 0.89 -0.90
CA CYS A 84 -16.02 0.31 0.25
C CYS A 84 -17.31 -0.42 -0.17
N GLN A 85 -18.12 0.17 -1.05
CA GLN A 85 -19.31 -0.49 -1.59
C GLN A 85 -18.98 -1.73 -2.43
N VAL A 86 -17.91 -1.72 -3.24
CA VAL A 86 -17.42 -2.92 -3.94
C VAL A 86 -17.03 -4.01 -2.94
N SER A 87 -16.26 -3.68 -1.91
CA SER A 87 -15.88 -4.65 -0.86
C SER A 87 -17.10 -5.23 -0.14
N ASN A 88 -18.05 -4.38 0.27
CA ASN A 88 -19.27 -4.80 0.96
C ASN A 88 -20.14 -5.72 0.08
N PHE A 89 -20.28 -5.39 -1.20
CA PHE A 89 -20.95 -6.25 -2.17
C PHE A 89 -20.30 -7.63 -2.21
N TRP A 90 -18.97 -7.70 -2.36
CA TRP A 90 -18.25 -8.96 -2.45
C TRP A 90 -18.31 -9.75 -1.14
N PHE A 91 -18.14 -9.11 0.02
CA PHE A 91 -18.25 -9.76 1.33
C PHE A 91 -19.62 -10.40 1.55
N ALA A 92 -20.70 -9.76 1.10
CA ALA A 92 -22.04 -10.36 1.10
C ALA A 92 -22.15 -11.51 0.07
N LYS A 93 -21.66 -11.29 -1.15
CA LYS A 93 -21.74 -12.26 -2.27
C LYS A 93 -21.00 -13.57 -1.94
N THR A 94 -19.86 -13.50 -1.27
CA THR A 94 -19.01 -14.66 -0.95
C THR A 94 -19.14 -15.16 0.49
N ALA A 95 -20.09 -14.65 1.28
CA ALA A 95 -20.31 -15.06 2.67
C ALA A 95 -20.58 -16.57 2.84
N HIS A 96 -21.11 -17.21 1.80
CA HIS A 96 -21.35 -18.65 1.73
C HIS A 96 -20.08 -19.49 1.48
N LEU A 97 -18.96 -18.86 1.08
CA LEU A 97 -17.67 -19.52 0.83
C LEU A 97 -16.74 -19.44 2.05
N MET A 98 -16.72 -18.31 2.76
CA MET A 98 -15.87 -18.04 3.92
C MET A 98 -16.44 -16.88 4.76
N PRO A 99 -16.38 -16.95 6.11
CA PRO A 99 -16.69 -15.80 6.96
C PRO A 99 -15.69 -14.65 6.76
N ASN A 100 -16.14 -13.42 6.96
CA ASN A 100 -15.34 -12.21 6.84
C ASN A 100 -15.30 -11.40 8.14
N HIS A 101 -14.46 -10.38 8.20
CA HIS A 101 -14.25 -9.55 9.40
C HIS A 101 -15.38 -8.56 9.73
N LEU A 102 -16.40 -8.36 8.89
CA LEU A 102 -17.46 -7.37 9.13
C LEU A 102 -18.37 -7.79 10.30
N THR A 103 -18.87 -6.82 11.05
CA THR A 103 -19.74 -7.08 12.22
C THR A 103 -21.22 -6.78 12.00
N GLY A 104 -21.55 -5.96 11.00
CA GLY A 104 -22.89 -5.41 10.82
C GLY A 104 -23.28 -4.33 11.85
N ILE A 105 -22.37 -3.91 12.73
CA ILE A 105 -22.59 -2.77 13.62
C ILE A 105 -22.70 -1.50 12.78
N ASP A 106 -23.77 -0.72 13.01
CA ASP A 106 -23.98 0.56 12.35
C ASP A 106 -22.83 1.53 12.67
N VAL A 107 -22.18 2.05 11.63
CA VAL A 107 -21.11 3.04 11.74
C VAL A 107 -21.56 4.27 12.53
N ALA A 108 -22.79 4.74 12.33
CA ALA A 108 -23.29 5.93 13.03
C ALA A 108 -23.31 5.74 14.56
N SER A 109 -23.48 4.50 15.04
CA SER A 109 -23.51 4.19 16.47
C SER A 109 -22.15 4.25 17.18
N VAL A 110 -21.03 4.20 16.43
CA VAL A 110 -19.66 4.21 16.99
C VAL A 110 -18.90 5.52 16.74
N LEU A 111 -19.47 6.45 15.96
CA LEU A 111 -18.83 7.74 15.67
C LEU A 111 -18.83 8.67 16.91
N PRO A 112 -17.89 9.62 17.00
CA PRO A 112 -17.93 10.69 18.00
C PRO A 112 -19.15 11.60 17.83
N GLU A 113 -19.63 12.16 18.93
CA GLU A 113 -20.71 13.16 18.91
C GLU A 113 -20.32 14.37 18.05
N GLY A 114 -21.29 14.90 17.30
CA GLY A 114 -21.08 16.04 16.39
C GLY A 114 -20.42 15.70 15.05
N VAL A 115 -19.97 14.47 14.82
CA VAL A 115 -19.49 14.01 13.51
C VAL A 115 -20.68 13.72 12.59
N ASP A 116 -20.64 14.24 11.37
CA ASP A 116 -21.64 13.92 10.34
C ASP A 116 -21.51 12.47 9.88
N ALA A 117 -22.46 11.62 10.28
CA ALA A 117 -22.50 10.22 9.88
C ALA A 117 -22.67 10.02 8.37
N ALA A 118 -23.27 10.98 7.64
CA ALA A 118 -23.48 10.87 6.19
C ALA A 118 -22.15 10.79 5.41
N LEU A 119 -21.10 11.47 5.90
CA LEU A 119 -19.75 11.43 5.35
C LEU A 119 -19.11 10.03 5.42
N TYR A 120 -19.49 9.23 6.41
CA TYR A 120 -18.89 7.91 6.68
C TYR A 120 -19.75 6.74 6.21
N ALA A 121 -21.08 6.89 6.12
CA ALA A 121 -22.05 5.82 5.88
C ALA A 121 -21.79 4.92 4.67
N LYS A 122 -21.11 5.42 3.62
CA LYS A 122 -20.78 4.66 2.41
C LYS A 122 -19.33 4.22 2.29
N ARG A 123 -18.44 4.75 3.14
CA ARG A 123 -16.98 4.61 3.05
C ARG A 123 -16.33 3.96 4.27
N ALA A 124 -17.11 3.66 5.31
CA ALA A 124 -16.60 3.09 6.54
C ALA A 124 -17.33 1.80 6.93
N VAL A 125 -16.64 0.94 7.67
CA VAL A 125 -17.19 -0.31 8.23
C VAL A 125 -16.63 -0.58 9.62
N VAL A 126 -17.44 -1.19 10.47
CA VAL A 126 -17.00 -1.76 11.76
C VAL A 126 -16.60 -3.21 11.54
N THR A 127 -15.40 -3.57 12.01
CA THR A 127 -14.81 -4.90 11.80
C THR A 127 -14.29 -5.50 13.10
N ARG A 128 -14.19 -6.83 13.15
CA ARG A 128 -13.44 -7.53 14.20
C ARG A 128 -11.95 -7.26 14.01
N LYS A 129 -11.23 -7.04 15.10
CA LYS A 129 -9.76 -7.00 15.09
C LYS A 129 -9.21 -8.42 15.13
N LEU A 130 -8.85 -8.93 13.95
CA LEU A 130 -8.25 -10.26 13.80
C LEU A 130 -6.73 -10.20 13.92
N LYS A 131 -6.10 -11.34 14.24
CA LYS A 131 -4.65 -11.53 14.11
C LYS A 131 -4.33 -11.76 12.63
N PRO A 132 -3.58 -10.88 11.94
CA PRO A 132 -3.32 -11.05 10.51
C PRO A 132 -2.46 -12.29 10.23
N VAL A 133 -2.74 -12.97 9.12
CA VAL A 133 -1.80 -13.92 8.50
C VAL A 133 -0.77 -13.07 7.72
N PRO A 134 0.55 -13.24 7.97
CA PRO A 134 1.59 -12.32 7.47
C PRO A 134 1.99 -12.56 6.00
N VAL A 135 1.01 -12.76 5.12
CA VAL A 135 1.17 -13.10 3.71
C VAL A 135 0.11 -12.36 2.90
N GLU A 136 0.49 -11.80 1.74
CA GLU A 136 -0.50 -11.34 0.78
C GLU A 136 -0.89 -12.50 -0.15
N ALA A 137 -2.18 -12.82 -0.17
CA ALA A 137 -2.68 -14.05 -0.76
C ALA A 137 -3.23 -13.75 -2.16
N ILE A 138 -2.35 -13.79 -3.17
CA ILE A 138 -2.67 -13.40 -4.54
C ILE A 138 -3.13 -14.62 -5.36
N ALA A 139 -4.24 -14.46 -6.08
CA ALA A 139 -4.67 -15.39 -7.13
C ALA A 139 -4.47 -14.74 -8.51
N ARG A 140 -4.04 -15.53 -9.49
CA ARG A 140 -3.88 -15.10 -10.90
C ARG A 140 -4.55 -16.11 -11.81
N GLY A 141 -5.42 -15.65 -12.71
CA GLY A 141 -5.92 -16.43 -13.84
C GLY A 141 -5.34 -15.97 -15.18
N TYR A 142 -4.61 -14.84 -15.21
CA TYR A 142 -3.99 -14.28 -16.40
C TYR A 142 -2.55 -13.83 -16.08
N LEU A 143 -1.65 -13.97 -17.04
CA LEU A 143 -0.21 -13.74 -16.85
C LEU A 143 0.16 -12.27 -17.08
N ILE A 144 0.17 -11.46 -16.02
CA ILE A 144 0.46 -10.02 -16.08
C ILE A 144 1.32 -9.54 -14.89
N GLY A 145 1.83 -8.31 -14.98
CA GLY A 145 2.46 -7.63 -13.85
C GLY A 145 3.76 -8.28 -13.40
N SER A 146 3.93 -8.48 -12.09
CA SER A 146 5.10 -9.18 -11.54
C SER A 146 5.18 -10.64 -11.98
N GLY A 147 4.04 -11.33 -12.12
CA GLY A 147 4.00 -12.71 -12.61
C GLY A 147 4.52 -12.84 -14.03
N TRP A 148 4.17 -11.92 -14.92
CA TRP A 148 4.73 -11.87 -16.28
C TRP A 148 6.26 -11.67 -16.28
N LYS A 149 6.76 -10.75 -15.46
CA LYS A 149 8.22 -10.50 -15.33
C LYS A 149 8.99 -11.71 -14.78
N ASP A 150 8.41 -12.42 -13.82
CA ASP A 150 9.02 -13.65 -13.27
C ASP A 150 9.04 -14.77 -14.31
N TYR A 151 7.94 -14.95 -15.05
CA TYR A 151 7.85 -15.93 -16.13
C TYR A 151 8.86 -15.62 -17.26
N GLN A 152 8.95 -14.37 -17.74
CA GLN A 152 9.94 -13.97 -18.74
C GLN A 152 11.39 -14.25 -18.32
N ARG A 153 11.68 -14.23 -17.01
CA ARG A 153 13.02 -14.45 -16.44
C ARG A 153 13.33 -15.93 -16.17
N THR A 154 12.31 -16.75 -15.90
CA THR A 154 12.52 -18.09 -15.28
C THR A 154 11.63 -19.22 -15.81
N GLY A 155 10.60 -18.94 -16.61
CA GLY A 155 9.52 -19.87 -16.94
C GLY A 155 8.54 -20.15 -15.78
N LYS A 156 8.77 -19.55 -14.60
CA LYS A 156 8.04 -19.83 -13.36
C LYS A 156 7.38 -18.58 -12.76
N VAL A 157 6.37 -18.79 -11.91
CA VAL A 157 5.79 -17.75 -11.04
C VAL A 157 5.59 -18.31 -9.64
N SER A 158 6.14 -17.67 -8.59
CA SER A 158 6.12 -18.20 -7.21
C SER A 158 6.57 -19.67 -7.10
N GLY A 159 7.60 -20.06 -7.88
CA GLY A 159 8.12 -21.42 -7.96
C GLY A 159 7.32 -22.40 -8.83
N ILE A 160 6.10 -22.03 -9.25
CA ILE A 160 5.23 -22.84 -10.11
C ILE A 160 5.72 -22.76 -11.56
N ASP A 161 6.03 -23.90 -12.18
CA ASP A 161 6.29 -24.01 -13.62
C ASP A 161 5.03 -23.71 -14.43
N LEU A 162 5.17 -22.86 -15.44
CA LEU A 162 4.10 -22.57 -16.41
C LEU A 162 4.45 -23.13 -17.80
N PRO A 163 3.46 -23.40 -18.67
CA PRO A 163 3.71 -23.80 -20.05
C PRO A 163 4.64 -22.82 -20.80
N ASP A 164 5.44 -23.35 -21.72
CA ASP A 164 6.28 -22.53 -22.60
C ASP A 164 5.44 -21.70 -23.59
N GLY A 165 5.98 -20.56 -24.02
CA GLY A 165 5.40 -19.74 -25.09
C GLY A 165 4.20 -18.86 -24.71
N LEU A 166 3.84 -18.79 -23.42
CA LEU A 166 2.80 -17.86 -22.96
C LEU A 166 3.19 -16.41 -23.23
N ARG A 167 2.19 -15.60 -23.61
CA ARG A 167 2.35 -14.17 -23.88
C ARG A 167 1.80 -13.32 -22.74
N GLN A 168 2.13 -12.03 -22.78
CA GLN A 168 1.60 -11.06 -21.82
C GLN A 168 0.07 -11.04 -21.86
N ALA A 169 -0.56 -10.97 -20.69
CA ALA A 169 -2.01 -11.02 -20.48
C ALA A 169 -2.71 -12.30 -21.00
N GLU A 170 -1.97 -13.36 -21.35
CA GLU A 170 -2.57 -14.64 -21.74
C GLU A 170 -3.24 -15.32 -20.54
N GLN A 171 -4.37 -16.00 -20.77
CA GLN A 171 -5.09 -16.74 -19.73
C GLN A 171 -4.29 -17.99 -19.34
N LEU A 172 -4.15 -18.23 -18.05
CA LEU A 172 -3.52 -19.44 -17.51
C LEU A 172 -4.47 -20.65 -17.64
N PRO A 173 -3.94 -21.88 -17.85
CA PRO A 173 -4.76 -23.09 -17.94
C PRO A 173 -5.65 -23.30 -16.71
N GLU A 174 -5.11 -23.01 -15.53
CA GLU A 174 -5.86 -22.89 -14.28
C GLU A 174 -5.38 -21.67 -13.48
N PRO A 175 -6.25 -21.07 -12.64
CA PRO A 175 -5.84 -20.04 -11.70
C PRO A 175 -4.84 -20.56 -10.67
N ILE A 176 -3.72 -19.85 -10.53
CA ILE A 176 -2.62 -20.18 -9.62
C ILE A 176 -2.62 -19.28 -8.38
N PHE A 177 -2.06 -19.80 -7.28
CA PHE A 177 -1.84 -19.07 -6.03
C PHE A 177 -0.37 -18.64 -5.94
N THR A 178 -0.13 -17.34 -5.80
CA THR A 178 1.22 -16.76 -5.84
C THR A 178 1.45 -15.87 -4.62
N PRO A 179 1.75 -16.43 -3.45
CA PRO A 179 1.87 -15.65 -2.22
C PRO A 179 3.02 -14.64 -2.29
N SER A 180 2.89 -13.52 -1.60
CA SER A 180 4.01 -12.62 -1.30
C SER A 180 4.15 -12.36 0.21
N THR A 181 5.36 -12.03 0.65
CA THR A 181 5.58 -11.52 2.00
C THR A 181 4.86 -10.19 2.17
N LYS A 182 4.27 -9.95 3.34
CA LYS A 182 3.76 -8.63 3.71
C LYS A 182 4.91 -7.79 4.27
N ALA A 183 5.49 -6.92 3.44
CA ALA A 183 6.67 -6.14 3.81
C ALA A 183 6.35 -5.01 4.81
N ALA A 184 7.39 -4.46 5.45
CA ALA A 184 7.23 -3.30 6.32
C ALA A 184 6.91 -2.04 5.49
N VAL A 185 6.32 -1.01 6.13
CA VAL A 185 5.91 0.22 5.43
C VAL A 185 7.14 0.95 4.87
N GLY A 186 7.39 0.78 3.58
CA GLY A 186 8.51 1.40 2.87
C GLY A 186 9.40 0.42 2.11
N ASP A 187 9.24 -0.88 2.34
CA ASP A 187 9.82 -1.97 1.53
C ASP A 187 8.79 -2.46 0.50
N HIS A 188 9.22 -3.34 -0.42
CA HIS A 188 8.34 -3.97 -1.42
C HIS A 188 7.98 -5.41 -1.00
N ASP A 189 6.73 -5.80 -1.21
CA ASP A 189 6.26 -7.17 -1.03
C ASP A 189 6.98 -8.13 -2.00
N GLU A 190 7.59 -9.20 -1.48
CA GLU A 190 8.39 -10.15 -2.27
C GLU A 190 7.56 -11.39 -2.63
N ASN A 191 7.47 -11.74 -3.91
CA ASN A 191 6.85 -12.99 -4.36
C ASN A 191 7.61 -14.18 -3.74
N ILE A 192 6.92 -15.03 -2.98
CA ILE A 192 7.47 -16.25 -2.40
C ILE A 192 6.81 -17.50 -3.01
N ASP A 193 7.46 -18.65 -2.84
CA ASP A 193 6.84 -19.94 -3.14
C ASP A 193 5.96 -20.45 -1.99
N PHE A 194 5.21 -21.52 -2.25
CA PHE A 194 4.31 -22.11 -1.26
C PHE A 194 5.08 -22.71 -0.06
N ASP A 195 6.27 -23.27 -0.27
CA ASP A 195 7.08 -23.87 0.80
C ASP A 195 7.62 -22.82 1.78
N ALA A 196 7.99 -21.64 1.28
CA ALA A 196 8.33 -20.48 2.08
C ALA A 196 7.13 -20.02 2.92
N MET A 197 5.94 -19.93 2.32
CA MET A 197 4.70 -19.64 3.06
C MET A 197 4.43 -20.67 4.15
N VAL A 198 4.54 -21.97 3.85
CA VAL A 198 4.38 -23.07 4.82
C VAL A 198 5.34 -22.94 6.00
N LYS A 199 6.60 -22.55 5.76
CA LYS A 199 7.59 -22.28 6.84
C LYS A 199 7.21 -21.06 7.70
N THR A 200 6.50 -20.08 7.15
CA THR A 200 6.08 -18.87 7.88
C THR A 200 4.80 -19.05 8.68
N VAL A 201 3.77 -19.72 8.12
CA VAL A 201 2.42 -19.78 8.72
C VAL A 201 1.99 -21.17 9.18
N GLY A 202 2.76 -22.21 8.87
CA GLY A 202 2.40 -23.61 9.08
C GLY A 202 1.56 -24.20 7.95
N ALA A 203 1.73 -25.50 7.70
CA ALA A 203 1.13 -26.18 6.54
C ALA A 203 -0.40 -26.06 6.48
N GLU A 204 -1.10 -26.37 7.57
CA GLU A 204 -2.57 -26.32 7.62
C GLU A 204 -3.12 -24.93 7.30
N MET A 205 -2.50 -23.87 7.84
CA MET A 205 -2.90 -22.49 7.57
C MET A 205 -2.60 -22.08 6.13
N ALA A 206 -1.45 -22.51 5.58
CA ALA A 206 -1.07 -22.24 4.20
C ALA A 206 -2.05 -22.86 3.20
N GLU A 207 -2.47 -24.11 3.43
CA GLU A 207 -3.50 -24.78 2.62
C GLU A 207 -4.86 -24.07 2.74
N ARG A 208 -5.31 -23.78 3.96
CA ARG A 208 -6.58 -23.07 4.22
C ARG A 208 -6.64 -21.71 3.52
N VAL A 209 -5.53 -20.97 3.48
CA VAL A 209 -5.43 -19.68 2.78
C VAL A 209 -5.42 -19.88 1.26
N ARG A 210 -4.58 -20.77 0.72
CA ARG A 210 -4.54 -21.09 -0.73
C ARG A 210 -5.92 -21.49 -1.25
N ASP A 211 -6.59 -22.40 -0.56
CA ASP A 211 -7.86 -22.99 -0.99
C ASP A 211 -9.04 -22.02 -0.82
N ALA A 212 -8.97 -21.07 0.12
CA ALA A 212 -9.91 -19.96 0.20
C ALA A 212 -9.68 -18.95 -0.93
N THR A 213 -8.42 -18.53 -1.15
CA THR A 213 -8.01 -17.60 -2.21
C THR A 213 -8.46 -18.07 -3.59
N LEU A 214 -8.13 -19.31 -3.98
CA LEU A 214 -8.47 -19.83 -5.30
C LEU A 214 -9.99 -20.01 -5.50
N ARG A 215 -10.72 -20.39 -4.44
CA ARG A 215 -12.18 -20.58 -4.47
C ARG A 215 -12.93 -19.24 -4.62
N ILE A 216 -12.52 -18.24 -3.85
CA ILE A 216 -13.10 -16.89 -3.92
C ILE A 216 -12.74 -16.24 -5.26
N TYR A 217 -11.49 -16.40 -5.74
CA TYR A 217 -11.07 -15.92 -7.06
C TYR A 217 -11.87 -16.56 -8.19
N LYS A 218 -11.99 -17.89 -8.25
CA LYS A 218 -12.73 -18.60 -9.32
C LYS A 218 -14.18 -18.09 -9.38
N PHE A 219 -14.87 -18.07 -8.24
CA PHE A 219 -16.24 -17.55 -8.13
C PHE A 219 -16.36 -16.08 -8.59
N ALA A 220 -15.43 -15.21 -8.17
CA ALA A 220 -15.45 -13.80 -8.53
C ALA A 220 -15.13 -13.56 -10.02
N ALA A 221 -14.19 -14.31 -10.59
CA ALA A 221 -13.82 -14.22 -12.00
C ALA A 221 -14.97 -14.69 -12.91
N ASP A 222 -15.68 -15.75 -12.54
CA ASP A 222 -16.84 -16.22 -13.28
C ASP A 222 -17.99 -15.21 -13.22
N TYR A 223 -18.30 -14.69 -12.04
CA TYR A 223 -19.31 -13.63 -11.86
C TYR A 223 -18.96 -12.33 -12.61
N ALA A 224 -17.69 -11.94 -12.65
CA ALA A 224 -17.23 -10.77 -13.41
C ALA A 224 -17.35 -10.98 -14.93
N ARG A 225 -17.04 -12.18 -15.42
CA ARG A 225 -17.09 -12.52 -16.86
C ARG A 225 -18.49 -12.37 -17.45
N GLU A 226 -19.52 -12.79 -16.71
CA GLU A 226 -20.94 -12.57 -17.06
C GLU A 226 -21.31 -11.08 -17.25
N ARG A 227 -20.50 -10.15 -16.71
CA ARG A 227 -20.70 -8.69 -16.75
C ARG A 227 -19.75 -7.98 -17.72
N GLY A 228 -19.10 -8.75 -18.60
CA GLY A 228 -18.14 -8.21 -19.58
C GLY A 228 -16.86 -7.69 -18.92
N ILE A 229 -16.46 -8.24 -17.79
CA ILE A 229 -15.21 -7.89 -17.09
C ILE A 229 -14.37 -9.14 -16.86
N ILE A 230 -13.09 -9.08 -17.23
CA ILE A 230 -12.09 -10.08 -16.88
C ILE A 230 -11.44 -9.69 -15.56
N LEU A 231 -11.42 -10.60 -14.58
CA LEU A 231 -10.63 -10.47 -13.36
C LEU A 231 -9.28 -11.16 -13.55
N ALA A 232 -8.23 -10.41 -13.87
CA ALA A 232 -6.93 -10.96 -14.25
C ALA A 232 -6.17 -11.55 -13.05
N ASP A 233 -6.04 -10.76 -11.99
CA ASP A 233 -5.50 -11.15 -10.70
C ASP A 233 -6.13 -10.34 -9.56
N THR A 234 -6.03 -10.84 -8.33
CA THR A 234 -6.49 -10.17 -7.10
C THR A 234 -5.62 -10.53 -5.92
N LYS A 235 -5.51 -9.61 -4.98
CA LYS A 235 -4.85 -9.77 -3.68
C LYS A 235 -5.91 -9.89 -2.57
N PHE A 236 -5.77 -10.88 -1.70
CA PHE A 236 -6.55 -10.99 -0.46
C PHE A 236 -5.66 -10.86 0.78
N GLU A 237 -6.27 -10.52 1.91
CA GLU A 237 -5.67 -10.65 3.24
C GLU A 237 -6.58 -11.46 4.14
N PHE A 238 -5.98 -12.25 5.03
CA PHE A 238 -6.68 -13.12 5.96
C PHE A 238 -6.23 -12.86 7.39
N GLY A 239 -7.09 -13.18 8.34
CA GLY A 239 -6.77 -13.13 9.76
C GLY A 239 -7.51 -14.20 10.55
N THR A 240 -7.03 -14.49 11.75
CA THR A 240 -7.68 -15.41 12.68
C THR A 240 -8.27 -14.69 13.88
N ASP A 241 -9.35 -15.25 14.44
CA ASP A 241 -9.77 -14.93 15.80
C ASP A 241 -8.90 -15.66 16.84
N ALA A 242 -9.29 -15.56 18.12
CA ALA A 242 -8.60 -16.21 19.24
C ALA A 242 -8.65 -17.75 19.17
N ASP A 243 -9.67 -18.32 18.53
CA ASP A 243 -9.87 -19.76 18.39
C ASP A 243 -9.17 -20.34 17.13
N GLY A 244 -8.45 -19.51 16.37
CA GLY A 244 -7.74 -19.92 15.15
C GLY A 244 -8.65 -20.11 13.93
N ARG A 245 -9.92 -19.66 14.00
CA ARG A 245 -10.81 -19.68 12.84
C ARG A 245 -10.35 -18.61 11.84
N LEU A 246 -10.28 -19.00 10.56
CA LEU A 246 -9.81 -18.13 9.48
C LEU A 246 -10.96 -17.30 8.89
N TYR A 247 -10.71 -16.02 8.68
CA TYR A 247 -11.62 -15.09 8.03
C TYR A 247 -10.88 -14.34 6.94
N ILE A 248 -11.60 -13.95 5.89
CA ILE A 248 -11.14 -12.94 4.95
C ILE A 248 -11.34 -11.53 5.53
N MET A 249 -10.40 -10.64 5.31
CA MET A 249 -10.37 -9.28 5.87
C MET A 249 -9.82 -8.27 4.86
N ASP A 250 -9.55 -7.05 5.34
CA ASP A 250 -9.06 -5.93 4.54
C ASP A 250 -10.08 -5.42 3.51
N GLU A 251 -9.66 -4.94 2.34
CA GLU A 251 -10.59 -4.68 1.22
C GLU A 251 -10.63 -5.86 0.24
N MET A 252 -11.78 -6.12 -0.38
CA MET A 252 -11.96 -7.33 -1.19
C MET A 252 -12.43 -7.01 -2.61
N LEU A 253 -11.68 -7.55 -3.59
CA LEU A 253 -12.05 -7.56 -5.01
C LEU A 253 -12.36 -6.17 -5.57
N THR A 254 -11.63 -5.15 -5.12
CA THR A 254 -11.75 -3.75 -5.57
C THR A 254 -10.77 -3.48 -6.72
N PRO A 255 -10.95 -2.44 -7.54
CA PRO A 255 -9.93 -2.02 -8.50
C PRO A 255 -8.63 -1.47 -7.86
N ASP A 256 -8.56 -1.31 -6.54
CA ASP A 256 -7.30 -1.03 -5.83
C ASP A 256 -6.55 -2.32 -5.44
N SER A 257 -7.25 -3.46 -5.26
CA SER A 257 -6.68 -4.77 -4.91
C SER A 257 -6.71 -5.82 -6.03
N SER A 258 -7.32 -5.50 -7.18
CA SER A 258 -7.56 -6.41 -8.32
C SER A 258 -7.32 -5.71 -9.66
N ARG A 259 -6.84 -6.46 -10.65
CA ARG A 259 -6.83 -6.04 -12.06
C ARG A 259 -8.11 -6.50 -12.74
N TYR A 260 -8.98 -5.55 -13.05
CA TYR A 260 -10.17 -5.78 -13.86
C TYR A 260 -10.00 -5.17 -15.25
N TRP A 261 -10.26 -5.94 -16.29
CA TRP A 261 -10.20 -5.48 -17.69
C TRP A 261 -11.59 -5.53 -18.34
N PRO A 262 -11.97 -4.56 -19.19
CA PRO A 262 -13.14 -4.70 -20.05
C PRO A 262 -12.88 -5.84 -21.04
N ALA A 263 -13.80 -6.82 -21.10
CA ALA A 263 -13.64 -8.01 -21.93
C ALA A 263 -13.67 -7.69 -23.45
N ASP A 264 -14.29 -6.56 -23.80
CA ASP A 264 -14.40 -5.99 -25.14
C ASP A 264 -13.14 -5.24 -25.62
N GLU A 265 -12.20 -4.93 -24.73
CA GLU A 265 -10.90 -4.29 -25.05
C GLU A 265 -9.70 -5.21 -24.71
N TYR A 266 -9.93 -6.49 -24.47
CA TYR A 266 -8.90 -7.48 -24.08
C TYR A 266 -8.19 -8.09 -25.30
N GLU A 267 -6.86 -7.93 -25.37
CA GLU A 267 -6.01 -8.53 -26.40
C GLU A 267 -4.76 -9.18 -25.78
N VAL A 268 -4.47 -10.43 -26.17
CA VAL A 268 -3.27 -11.17 -25.74
C VAL A 268 -2.02 -10.60 -26.40
N GLY A 269 -0.95 -10.43 -25.60
CA GLY A 269 0.30 -9.80 -26.02
C GLY A 269 0.39 -8.31 -25.67
N THR A 270 -0.67 -7.74 -25.09
CA THR A 270 -0.73 -6.31 -24.71
C THR A 270 -0.64 -6.11 -23.19
N SER A 271 -0.71 -4.86 -22.73
CA SER A 271 -1.10 -4.54 -21.35
C SER A 271 -2.54 -3.99 -21.41
N PRO A 272 -3.57 -4.81 -21.12
CA PRO A 272 -4.96 -4.40 -21.32
C PRO A 272 -5.33 -3.17 -20.47
N PRO A 273 -6.28 -2.34 -20.93
CA PRO A 273 -6.82 -1.26 -20.14
C PRO A 273 -7.46 -1.80 -18.85
N SER A 274 -7.29 -1.08 -17.75
CA SER A 274 -7.73 -1.52 -16.43
C SER A 274 -8.72 -0.54 -15.81
N TYR A 275 -9.68 -1.05 -15.03
CA TYR A 275 -10.62 -0.24 -14.23
C TYR A 275 -9.97 0.42 -12.99
N ASP A 276 -8.64 0.41 -12.90
CA ASP A 276 -7.85 0.90 -11.78
C ASP A 276 -7.31 2.33 -12.01
N LYS A 277 -6.12 2.60 -11.47
CA LYS A 277 -5.40 3.88 -11.47
C LYS A 277 -4.63 4.12 -12.77
N GLN A 278 -4.87 3.35 -13.83
CA GLN A 278 -4.03 3.35 -15.03
C GLN A 278 -3.89 4.73 -15.68
N PHE A 279 -4.97 5.51 -15.85
CA PHE A 279 -4.88 6.89 -16.40
C PHE A 279 -3.95 7.81 -15.59
N VAL A 280 -3.93 7.65 -14.27
CA VAL A 280 -3.03 8.40 -13.40
C VAL A 280 -1.60 7.91 -13.55
N ARG A 281 -1.37 6.59 -13.66
CA ARG A 281 -0.04 6.03 -13.93
C ARG A 281 0.50 6.50 -15.29
N ASP A 282 -0.29 6.40 -16.35
CA ASP A 282 0.10 6.80 -17.71
C ASP A 282 0.50 8.27 -17.74
N TYR A 283 -0.28 9.15 -17.13
CA TYR A 283 0.06 10.57 -16.99
C TYR A 283 1.34 10.80 -16.17
N LEU A 284 1.49 10.12 -15.04
CA LEU A 284 2.69 10.24 -14.20
C LEU A 284 3.96 9.74 -14.91
N GLU A 285 3.86 8.77 -15.82
CA GLU A 285 4.99 8.34 -16.68
C GLU A 285 5.34 9.38 -17.76
N THR A 286 4.47 10.37 -18.06
CA THR A 286 4.82 11.51 -18.93
C THR A 286 5.61 12.62 -18.21
N LEU A 287 5.76 12.54 -16.88
CA LEU A 287 6.38 13.58 -16.05
C LEU A 287 7.79 13.17 -15.59
N ASP A 288 8.74 14.11 -15.65
CA ASP A 288 10.04 13.97 -15.00
C ASP A 288 9.93 14.28 -13.49
N TRP A 289 9.37 13.32 -12.75
CA TRP A 289 9.07 13.43 -11.31
C TRP A 289 9.94 12.51 -10.44
N GLY A 290 10.67 11.55 -11.03
CA GLY A 290 11.54 10.62 -10.28
C GLY A 290 10.83 9.69 -9.29
N LYS A 291 9.48 9.69 -9.26
CA LYS A 291 8.63 8.78 -8.47
C LYS A 291 8.89 8.85 -6.94
N THR A 292 9.25 10.04 -6.44
CA THR A 292 9.48 10.30 -5.00
C THR A 292 8.53 11.36 -4.44
N ALA A 293 8.17 11.27 -3.16
CA ALA A 293 7.28 12.25 -2.53
C ALA A 293 7.92 13.65 -2.44
N PRO A 294 7.15 14.75 -2.60
CA PRO A 294 5.71 14.81 -2.84
C PRO A 294 5.30 14.38 -4.26
N GLY A 295 4.10 13.81 -4.40
CA GLY A 295 3.52 13.53 -5.72
C GLY A 295 3.15 14.82 -6.47
N PRO A 296 3.17 14.83 -7.82
CA PRO A 296 2.74 15.97 -8.62
C PRO A 296 1.21 16.07 -8.60
N SER A 297 0.71 17.24 -8.98
CA SER A 297 -0.73 17.44 -9.12
C SER A 297 -1.28 16.74 -10.37
N ILE A 298 -2.51 16.24 -10.26
CA ILE A 298 -3.21 15.48 -11.30
C ILE A 298 -4.27 16.37 -11.97
N PRO A 299 -4.26 16.52 -13.30
CA PRO A 299 -5.26 17.30 -14.03
C PRO A 299 -6.69 16.83 -13.77
N ALA A 300 -7.63 17.78 -13.68
CA ALA A 300 -9.03 17.50 -13.37
C ALA A 300 -9.70 16.50 -14.35
N GLU A 301 -9.32 16.51 -15.63
CA GLU A 301 -9.79 15.52 -16.61
C GLU A 301 -9.39 14.09 -16.21
N ILE A 302 -8.16 13.91 -15.73
CA ILE A 302 -7.60 12.60 -15.35
C ILE A 302 -8.22 12.13 -14.03
N ILE A 303 -8.46 13.05 -13.10
CA ILE A 303 -9.25 12.78 -11.89
C ILE A 303 -10.64 12.27 -12.27
N GLU A 304 -11.34 12.96 -13.17
CA GLU A 304 -12.71 12.59 -13.57
C GLU A 304 -12.75 11.28 -14.38
N ARG A 305 -11.80 11.03 -15.30
CA ARG A 305 -11.68 9.75 -16.03
C ARG A 305 -11.42 8.58 -15.08
N THR A 306 -10.56 8.79 -14.08
CA THR A 306 -10.27 7.79 -13.04
C THR A 306 -11.50 7.53 -12.17
N ARG A 307 -12.20 8.60 -11.73
CA ARG A 307 -13.47 8.50 -10.99
C ARG A 307 -14.53 7.75 -11.78
N ALA A 308 -14.64 8.02 -13.08
CA ALA A 308 -15.59 7.38 -13.98
C ALA A 308 -15.34 5.87 -14.10
N LYS A 309 -14.08 5.39 -14.18
CA LYS A 309 -13.81 3.93 -14.19
C LYS A 309 -14.11 3.25 -12.86
N TYR A 310 -13.84 3.88 -11.71
CA TYR A 310 -14.28 3.33 -10.42
C TYR A 310 -15.82 3.22 -10.34
N ALA A 311 -16.54 4.22 -10.84
CA ALA A 311 -18.01 4.21 -10.90
C ALA A 311 -18.53 3.14 -11.89
N GLU A 312 -17.88 2.97 -13.04
CA GLU A 312 -18.22 1.94 -14.03
C GLU A 312 -18.00 0.53 -13.46
N ALA A 313 -16.90 0.29 -12.75
CA ALA A 313 -16.63 -0.99 -12.09
C ALA A 313 -17.68 -1.29 -11.01
N LEU A 314 -18.02 -0.33 -10.16
CA LEU A 314 -19.08 -0.47 -9.15
C LEU A 314 -20.44 -0.78 -9.80
N GLN A 315 -20.78 -0.08 -10.89
CA GLN A 315 -22.03 -0.29 -11.62
C GLN A 315 -22.10 -1.66 -12.30
N ARG A 316 -21.04 -2.08 -13.01
CA ARG A 316 -20.99 -3.37 -13.72
C ARG A 316 -20.96 -4.56 -12.74
N LEU A 317 -20.19 -4.48 -11.65
CA LEU A 317 -20.03 -5.59 -10.69
C LEU A 317 -21.22 -5.68 -9.70
N ALA A 318 -21.56 -4.57 -9.05
CA ALA A 318 -22.51 -4.55 -7.94
C ALA A 318 -23.90 -3.99 -8.31
N GLY A 319 -24.07 -3.41 -9.51
CA GLY A 319 -25.33 -2.78 -9.93
C GLY A 319 -25.58 -1.39 -9.33
N ILE A 320 -24.62 -0.83 -8.57
CA ILE A 320 -24.79 0.41 -7.80
C ILE A 320 -24.35 1.62 -8.63
N SER A 321 -25.27 2.56 -8.87
CA SER A 321 -24.99 3.79 -9.62
C SER A 321 -24.46 4.92 -8.75
N CYS A 322 -23.38 5.58 -9.19
CA CYS A 322 -22.94 6.87 -8.65
C CYS A 322 -23.43 8.03 -9.52
N ARG A 323 -23.86 9.14 -8.91
CA ARG A 323 -24.15 10.37 -9.65
C ARG A 323 -22.85 11.01 -10.19
N PRO A 324 -22.90 11.71 -11.35
CA PRO A 324 -21.84 12.62 -11.76
C PRO A 324 -21.60 13.71 -10.70
N LEU A 325 -20.38 14.27 -10.67
CA LEU A 325 -20.15 15.51 -9.94
C LEU A 325 -21.02 16.63 -10.56
N ALA A 326 -21.62 17.46 -9.71
CA ALA A 326 -22.44 18.59 -10.15
C ALA A 326 -21.52 19.65 -10.79
N GLY A 327 -21.39 19.60 -12.11
CA GLY A 327 -20.49 20.50 -12.85
C GLY A 327 -20.34 20.23 -14.35
N ASN A 328 -20.75 19.05 -14.86
CA ASN A 328 -20.54 18.71 -16.27
C ASN A 328 -21.82 18.23 -17.00
N LEU A 329 -22.83 19.10 -17.07
CA LEU A 329 -23.97 18.97 -18.00
C LEU A 329 -23.54 19.41 -19.42
N GLY A 330 -22.57 18.70 -20.00
CA GLY A 330 -21.75 19.25 -21.10
C GLY A 330 -21.23 18.27 -22.16
N ALA A 331 -21.79 17.08 -22.31
CA ALA A 331 -21.50 16.20 -23.46
C ALA A 331 -22.71 15.31 -23.80
N PRO A 332 -23.21 15.32 -25.06
CA PRO A 332 -24.28 14.41 -25.46
C PRO A 332 -23.72 13.00 -25.68
N ALA A 333 -24.26 12.01 -24.96
CA ALA A 333 -23.96 10.61 -25.23
C ALA A 333 -24.39 10.24 -26.66
N ALA A 334 -23.48 9.66 -27.44
CA ALA A 334 -23.75 9.25 -28.82
C ALA A 334 -24.81 8.14 -28.85
N ARG A 335 -26.02 8.50 -29.30
CA ARG A 335 -27.14 7.55 -29.45
C ARG A 335 -26.84 6.58 -30.61
N HIS A 336 -26.40 5.37 -30.28
CA HIS A 336 -26.50 4.26 -31.20
C HIS A 336 -27.98 3.90 -31.38
N GLY A 337 -28.50 4.09 -32.58
CA GLY A 337 -29.89 3.79 -32.90
C GLY A 337 -30.12 2.30 -33.11
N LEU A 338 -30.83 1.65 -32.20
CA LEU A 338 -31.57 0.42 -32.51
C LEU A 338 -33.04 0.76 -32.74
N ALA A 339 -33.52 0.50 -33.95
CA ALA A 339 -34.94 0.62 -34.27
C ALA A 339 -35.70 -0.57 -33.65
N LEU A 340 -36.64 -0.29 -32.75
CA LEU A 340 -37.56 -1.29 -32.21
C LEU A 340 -38.84 -1.32 -33.04
N LEU A 341 -39.07 -2.45 -33.71
CA LEU A 341 -40.34 -2.77 -34.35
C LEU A 341 -41.42 -3.00 -33.29
N SER A 342 -42.58 -2.39 -33.51
CA SER A 342 -43.76 -2.51 -32.64
C SER A 342 -44.52 -3.82 -32.90
N VAL A 343 -44.84 -4.56 -31.84
CA VAL A 343 -45.88 -5.59 -31.82
C VAL A 343 -46.69 -5.47 -30.52
N ALA A 344 -48.01 -5.58 -30.62
CA ALA A 344 -48.98 -5.38 -29.54
C ALA A 344 -49.26 -6.67 -28.71
N PRO A 345 -49.93 -6.60 -27.53
CA PRO A 345 -49.84 -7.64 -26.50
C PRO A 345 -50.97 -8.69 -26.51
N GLY A 346 -50.68 -9.86 -25.90
CA GLY A 346 -51.63 -10.98 -25.72
C GLY A 346 -51.72 -11.51 -24.28
N SER A 347 -52.83 -11.16 -23.61
CA SER A 347 -53.57 -11.88 -22.55
C SER A 347 -52.94 -12.92 -21.58
N ALA A 348 -53.17 -12.64 -20.29
CA ALA A 348 -53.74 -13.53 -19.24
C ALA A 348 -52.88 -14.53 -18.43
N GLY A 349 -52.98 -14.42 -17.09
CA GLY A 349 -52.54 -15.43 -16.10
C GLY A 349 -52.71 -14.98 -14.63
N ARG A 350 -53.59 -15.64 -13.86
CA ARG A 350 -53.77 -15.49 -12.38
C ARG A 350 -53.21 -16.75 -11.67
N TRP A 351 -52.98 -16.90 -10.37
CA TRP A 351 -53.37 -16.29 -9.07
C TRP A 351 -52.24 -16.62 -8.04
N PRO A 352 -52.31 -16.35 -6.70
CA PRO A 352 -52.93 -15.28 -5.89
C PRO A 352 -51.90 -14.58 -4.94
N ALA A 353 -52.37 -13.66 -4.08
CA ALA A 353 -51.59 -12.99 -3.03
C ALA A 353 -51.79 -13.58 -1.63
N THR A 354 -50.85 -13.33 -0.72
CA THR A 354 -51.07 -13.37 0.74
C THR A 354 -50.60 -12.06 1.38
N SER A 355 -51.40 -11.53 2.31
CA SER A 355 -51.25 -10.20 2.90
C SER A 355 -50.80 -10.24 4.35
N ALA A 356 -49.95 -9.31 4.76
CA ALA A 356 -49.83 -8.87 6.15
C ALA A 356 -49.71 -7.34 6.22
N LYS A 357 -50.55 -6.71 7.05
CA LYS A 357 -50.57 -5.25 7.29
C LYS A 357 -49.63 -4.90 8.43
N LEU A 358 -49.13 -3.65 8.47
CA LEU A 358 -49.13 -2.80 9.67
C LEU A 358 -48.85 -1.32 9.31
N GLN A 359 -49.18 -0.41 10.23
CA GLN A 359 -49.40 1.02 9.99
C GLN A 359 -48.23 1.93 10.44
N PRO A 360 -48.19 3.22 10.01
CA PRO A 360 -47.05 4.12 10.18
C PRO A 360 -47.11 4.98 11.46
N GLY A 361 -45.98 5.60 11.85
CA GLY A 361 -45.93 6.49 13.02
C GLY A 361 -44.81 7.54 12.99
N MET A 362 -45.25 8.81 12.97
CA MET A 362 -44.61 10.04 13.48
C MET A 362 -43.33 10.62 12.83
N ALA A 363 -43.47 11.90 12.47
CA ALA A 363 -42.40 12.83 12.11
C ALA A 363 -42.13 13.82 13.27
N TRP A 364 -40.88 14.29 13.39
CA TRP A 364 -40.48 15.46 14.18
C TRP A 364 -39.38 16.20 13.39
N LEU A 365 -39.72 17.32 12.73
CA LEU A 365 -39.64 18.71 13.21
C LEU A 365 -38.21 19.28 13.33
N TYR A 366 -37.96 20.31 12.52
CA TYR A 366 -36.73 21.09 12.41
C TYR A 366 -36.37 21.84 13.71
N CYS A 367 -35.07 22.05 13.92
CA CYS A 367 -34.56 23.25 14.59
C CYS A 367 -33.27 23.75 13.92
N ARG A 368 -33.13 25.07 13.71
CA ARG A 368 -31.98 25.71 13.04
C ARG A 368 -30.88 26.12 14.03
N PRO A 369 -29.60 26.18 13.63
CA PRO A 369 -28.48 26.53 14.51
C PRO A 369 -28.29 28.05 14.69
N ARG A 370 -27.56 28.43 15.74
CA ARG A 370 -26.96 29.77 15.94
C ARG A 370 -25.46 29.74 15.65
N PRO A 371 -24.85 30.81 15.10
CA PRO A 371 -23.43 30.84 14.75
C PRO A 371 -22.54 31.47 15.84
N GLY A 372 -21.26 31.12 15.84
CA GLY A 372 -20.19 31.92 16.45
C GLY A 372 -19.13 31.11 17.20
N TYR A 373 -17.98 30.88 16.57
CA TYR A 373 -16.73 31.60 16.90
C TYR A 373 -15.61 31.16 15.93
N ALA A 374 -14.95 32.11 15.29
CA ALA A 374 -13.78 31.85 14.45
C ALA A 374 -12.51 31.91 15.31
N GLY A 375 -11.66 30.88 15.22
CA GLY A 375 -10.35 30.85 15.85
C GLY A 375 -9.31 30.28 14.87
N HIS A 376 -8.46 31.14 14.32
CA HIS A 376 -7.34 30.69 13.50
C HIS A 376 -6.28 30.03 14.40
N MET A 377 -6.03 28.74 14.19
CA MET A 377 -4.73 28.13 14.49
C MET A 377 -4.07 27.72 13.17
N GLN A 378 -2.95 28.36 12.85
CA GLN A 378 -2.03 27.88 11.82
C GLN A 378 -1.21 26.74 12.42
N THR A 379 -1.26 25.55 11.82
CA THR A 379 -0.40 24.43 12.21
C THR A 379 0.48 24.03 11.04
N THR A 380 1.72 24.53 11.05
CA THR A 380 2.72 24.20 10.03
C THR A 380 3.18 22.76 10.15
N THR A 381 2.76 21.91 9.20
CA THR A 381 3.24 20.52 9.08
C THR A 381 4.69 20.52 8.58
N GLN A 382 5.66 20.28 9.45
CA GLN A 382 7.05 20.08 9.00
C GLN A 382 7.19 18.73 8.30
N LEU A 383 7.67 18.79 7.06
CA LEU A 383 8.01 17.63 6.23
C LEU A 383 9.16 16.84 6.89
N ALA A 384 8.93 15.57 7.21
CA ALA A 384 9.99 14.67 7.65
C ALA A 384 11.02 14.49 6.53
N ARG A 385 12.32 14.49 6.86
CA ARG A 385 13.39 14.56 5.85
C ARG A 385 13.78 13.15 5.39
N PRO A 386 14.33 12.98 4.18
CA PRO A 386 14.69 11.65 3.65
C PRO A 386 15.62 10.84 4.58
N ILE A 387 16.53 11.52 5.27
CA ILE A 387 17.43 10.93 6.27
C ILE A 387 16.68 10.30 7.46
N ASP A 388 15.56 10.88 7.87
CA ASP A 388 14.78 10.43 9.02
C ASP A 388 14.10 9.06 8.72
N ARG A 389 13.78 8.78 7.44
CA ARG A 389 13.27 7.47 6.98
C ARG A 389 14.34 6.37 7.02
N TYR A 390 15.54 6.64 6.49
CA TYR A 390 16.66 5.68 6.54
C TYR A 390 17.13 5.40 7.97
N PHE A 391 17.07 6.39 8.85
CA PHE A 391 17.39 6.21 10.26
C PHE A 391 16.29 5.50 11.05
N ALA A 392 15.02 5.59 10.64
CA ALA A 392 13.96 4.78 11.22
C ALA A 392 14.19 3.29 10.92
N SER A 393 14.30 2.90 9.64
CA SER A 393 14.52 1.50 9.26
C SER A 393 15.82 0.94 9.85
N TYR A 394 16.93 1.68 9.74
CA TYR A 394 18.19 1.24 10.33
C TYR A 394 18.13 1.18 11.87
N SER A 395 17.48 2.11 12.57
CA SER A 395 17.37 1.99 14.04
C SER A 395 16.49 0.82 14.48
N ASP A 396 15.49 0.44 13.68
CA ASP A 396 14.61 -0.67 13.99
C ASP A 396 15.30 -2.04 13.97
N ASP A 397 16.34 -2.18 13.16
CA ASP A 397 17.22 -3.36 13.13
C ASP A 397 18.30 -3.39 14.22
N HIS A 398 18.36 -2.34 15.06
CA HIS A 398 19.40 -2.19 16.09
C HIS A 398 18.78 -1.78 17.43
N ARG A 399 17.86 -2.60 17.95
CA ARG A 399 17.17 -2.36 19.22
C ARG A 399 17.98 -2.84 20.42
N ASN A 400 18.83 -3.85 20.26
CA ASN A 400 19.66 -4.37 21.35
C ASN A 400 20.81 -3.41 21.70
N VAL A 401 20.92 -3.01 22.97
CA VAL A 401 21.97 -2.08 23.46
C VAL A 401 23.39 -2.61 23.23
N VAL A 402 23.61 -3.92 23.28
CA VAL A 402 24.91 -4.54 23.00
C VAL A 402 25.25 -4.42 21.51
N ASN A 403 24.30 -4.75 20.63
CA ASN A 403 24.45 -4.60 19.19
C ASN A 403 24.73 -3.12 18.80
N GLN A 404 23.98 -2.18 19.39
CA GLN A 404 24.19 -0.75 19.21
C GLN A 404 25.58 -0.26 19.65
N ARG A 405 26.16 -0.82 20.72
CA ARG A 405 27.51 -0.46 21.20
C ARG A 405 28.58 -0.99 20.25
N ILE A 406 28.43 -2.25 19.81
CA ILE A 406 29.28 -2.87 18.78
C ILE A 406 29.25 -2.02 17.50
N HIS A 407 28.08 -1.60 17.04
CA HIS A 407 27.91 -0.77 15.86
C HIS A 407 28.69 0.56 15.89
N VAL A 408 28.65 1.27 17.02
CA VAL A 408 29.35 2.56 17.18
C VAL A 408 30.87 2.44 17.04
N VAL A 409 31.45 1.25 17.29
CA VAL A 409 32.89 1.00 17.16
C VAL A 409 33.23 0.33 15.82
N ALA A 410 32.49 -0.73 15.46
CA ALA A 410 32.78 -1.55 14.29
C ALA A 410 32.51 -0.83 12.96
N VAL A 411 31.45 -0.03 12.86
CA VAL A 411 31.11 0.65 11.59
C VAL A 411 32.16 1.70 11.19
N PRO A 412 32.65 2.59 12.08
CA PRO A 412 33.79 3.46 11.75
C PRO A 412 35.07 2.68 11.39
N ALA A 413 35.33 1.54 12.05
CA ALA A 413 36.50 0.71 11.75
C ALA A 413 36.41 0.02 10.38
N ILE A 414 35.23 -0.46 9.98
CA ILE A 414 34.96 -0.97 8.62
C ILE A 414 35.13 0.15 7.60
N LEU A 415 34.55 1.33 7.84
CA LEU A 415 34.65 2.45 6.91
C LEU A 415 36.11 2.92 6.74
N TRP A 416 36.87 3.06 7.82
CA TRP A 416 38.29 3.40 7.75
C TRP A 416 39.10 2.32 7.02
N SER A 417 38.89 1.04 7.31
CA SER A 417 39.65 -0.03 6.66
C SER A 417 39.35 -0.13 5.15
N VAL A 418 38.12 0.14 4.71
CA VAL A 418 37.81 0.28 3.27
C VAL A 418 38.55 1.48 2.66
N VAL A 419 38.57 2.63 3.34
CA VAL A 419 39.33 3.83 2.90
C VAL A 419 40.83 3.54 2.80
N ALA A 420 41.40 2.80 3.76
CA ALA A 420 42.81 2.41 3.77
C ALA A 420 43.15 1.34 2.72
N LEU A 421 42.25 0.38 2.47
CA LEU A 421 42.40 -0.60 1.38
C LEU A 421 42.44 0.08 0.01
N LEU A 422 41.53 1.03 -0.24
CA LEU A 422 41.54 1.88 -1.43
C LEU A 422 42.79 2.78 -1.50
N TRP A 423 43.39 3.13 -0.35
CA TRP A 423 44.57 4.01 -0.31
C TRP A 423 45.79 3.30 -0.88
N CYS A 424 45.90 2.00 -0.59
CA CYS A 424 46.94 1.12 -1.06
C CYS A 424 46.77 0.66 -2.53
N VAL A 425 45.69 1.03 -3.22
CA VAL A 425 45.51 0.73 -4.65
C VAL A 425 46.41 1.66 -5.47
N PRO A 426 47.29 1.13 -6.36
CA PRO A 426 48.14 1.96 -7.18
C PRO A 426 47.35 2.84 -8.15
N PRO A 427 47.80 4.08 -8.40
CA PRO A 427 47.20 4.95 -9.40
C PRO A 427 47.45 4.40 -10.82
N LEU A 428 46.42 4.46 -11.68
CA LEU A 428 46.52 4.03 -13.09
C LEU A 428 47.29 5.03 -13.97
N ILE A 429 47.51 6.26 -13.48
CA ILE A 429 48.20 7.34 -14.19
C ILE A 429 49.27 7.89 -13.25
N THR A 430 50.51 7.99 -13.74
CA THR A 430 51.72 8.32 -12.95
C THR A 430 51.75 9.72 -12.34
N TRP A 431 50.81 10.60 -12.70
CA TRP A 431 50.63 11.92 -12.09
C TRP A 431 49.86 11.87 -10.75
N PHE A 432 49.14 10.80 -10.47
CA PHE A 432 48.45 10.63 -9.19
C PHE A 432 49.33 9.91 -8.16
N GLN A 433 49.06 10.18 -6.89
CA GLN A 433 49.68 9.51 -5.74
C GLN A 433 48.77 8.38 -5.23
N TYR A 434 49.32 7.51 -4.37
CA TYR A 434 48.50 6.62 -3.54
C TYR A 434 47.48 7.44 -2.71
N GLY A 435 46.33 6.84 -2.41
CA GLY A 435 45.19 7.55 -1.81
C GLY A 435 44.21 8.19 -2.79
N ILE A 436 44.52 8.31 -4.09
CA ILE A 436 43.61 8.94 -5.07
C ILE A 436 42.25 8.23 -5.18
N TRP A 437 42.23 6.90 -5.15
CA TRP A 437 41.00 6.11 -5.20
C TRP A 437 40.14 6.28 -3.94
N SER A 438 40.78 6.39 -2.77
CA SER A 438 40.11 6.75 -1.52
C SER A 438 39.52 8.16 -1.59
N ALA A 439 40.24 9.13 -2.14
CA ALA A 439 39.75 10.50 -2.27
C ALA A 439 38.49 10.56 -3.13
N PHE A 440 38.45 9.89 -4.28
CA PHE A 440 37.25 9.79 -5.11
C PHE A 440 36.09 9.08 -4.39
N ALA A 441 36.35 7.92 -3.76
CA ALA A 441 35.31 7.18 -3.04
C ALA A 441 34.72 7.97 -1.86
N MET A 442 35.56 8.63 -1.06
CA MET A 442 35.14 9.49 0.05
C MET A 442 34.37 10.71 -0.44
N PHE A 443 34.78 11.34 -1.54
CA PHE A 443 34.06 12.47 -2.14
C PHE A 443 32.67 12.04 -2.66
N SER A 444 32.58 10.91 -3.36
CA SER A 444 31.30 10.35 -3.82
C SER A 444 30.36 10.01 -2.65
N ALA A 445 30.88 9.36 -1.60
CA ALA A 445 30.11 9.08 -0.38
C ALA A 445 29.68 10.38 0.35
N TRP A 446 30.56 11.38 0.42
CA TRP A 446 30.23 12.70 0.96
C TRP A 446 29.10 13.38 0.18
N CYS A 447 29.14 13.38 -1.16
CA CYS A 447 28.06 13.93 -1.98
C CYS A 447 26.71 13.25 -1.68
N PHE A 448 26.69 11.94 -1.46
CA PHE A 448 25.50 11.20 -1.03
C PHE A 448 25.00 11.69 0.34
N TYR A 449 25.86 11.79 1.36
CA TYR A 449 25.44 12.28 2.69
C TYR A 449 24.98 13.73 2.68
N ASN A 450 25.68 14.62 1.96
CA ASN A 450 25.34 16.03 1.84
C ASN A 450 24.00 16.26 1.11
N LYS A 451 23.60 15.35 0.22
CA LYS A 451 22.27 15.33 -0.41
C LYS A 451 21.16 14.91 0.57
N LEU A 452 21.46 14.06 1.56
CA LEU A 452 20.49 13.61 2.58
C LEU A 452 20.32 14.63 3.73
N SER A 453 21.41 15.23 4.21
CA SER A 453 21.42 16.31 5.19
C SER A 453 22.74 17.08 5.10
N ARG A 454 22.67 18.41 4.99
CA ARG A 454 23.89 19.27 4.94
C ARG A 454 24.73 19.16 6.22
N PRO A 455 24.17 19.27 7.45
CA PRO A 455 24.95 19.06 8.67
C PRO A 455 25.57 17.65 8.76
N LEU A 456 24.82 16.60 8.39
CA LEU A 456 25.41 15.24 8.32
C LEU A 456 26.56 15.18 7.31
N GLY A 457 26.40 15.79 6.14
CA GLY A 457 27.44 15.93 5.13
C GLY A 457 28.71 16.59 5.68
N ILE A 458 28.58 17.64 6.50
CA ILE A 458 29.73 18.28 7.17
C ILE A 458 30.42 17.30 8.14
N GLY A 459 29.66 16.58 8.97
CA GLY A 459 30.22 15.57 9.88
C GLY A 459 30.97 14.45 9.16
N MET A 460 30.37 13.93 8.09
CA MET A 460 31.00 12.89 7.27
C MET A 460 32.24 13.42 6.52
N LEU A 461 32.25 14.69 6.08
CA LEU A 461 33.43 15.32 5.48
C LEU A 461 34.61 15.38 6.47
N ILE A 462 34.34 15.82 7.71
CA ILE A 462 35.34 15.85 8.79
C ILE A 462 35.84 14.43 9.09
N GLN A 463 34.95 13.45 9.16
CA GLN A 463 35.31 12.04 9.40
C GLN A 463 36.22 11.48 8.28
N PHE A 464 35.90 11.77 7.02
CA PHE A 464 36.72 11.36 5.88
C PHE A 464 38.07 12.07 5.83
N PHE A 465 38.13 13.36 6.17
CA PHE A 465 39.38 14.09 6.32
C PHE A 465 40.29 13.43 7.38
N VAL A 466 39.75 13.11 8.56
CA VAL A 466 40.47 12.40 9.62
C VAL A 466 40.97 11.03 9.15
N PHE A 467 40.15 10.27 8.40
CA PHE A 467 40.58 8.98 7.82
C PHE A 467 41.69 9.13 6.78
N GLY A 468 41.64 10.16 5.93
CA GLY A 468 42.72 10.47 4.98
C GLY A 468 44.02 10.83 5.69
N CYS A 469 43.97 11.69 6.71
CA CYS A 469 45.13 12.01 7.54
C CYS A 469 45.70 10.76 8.24
N LEU A 470 44.83 9.90 8.80
CA LEU A 470 45.25 8.66 9.47
C LEU A 470 45.92 7.68 8.50
N CYS A 471 45.37 7.51 7.28
CA CYS A 471 46.01 6.70 6.24
C CYS A 471 47.38 7.27 5.87
N ARG A 472 47.50 8.59 5.69
CA ARG A 472 48.77 9.22 5.33
C ARG A 472 49.83 9.11 6.43
N LEU A 473 49.45 9.24 7.70
CA LEU A 473 50.35 9.07 8.85
C LEU A 473 50.83 7.61 8.95
N LEU A 474 49.92 6.64 8.86
CA LEU A 474 50.29 5.22 8.91
C LEU A 474 51.10 4.78 7.69
N GLU A 475 50.82 5.30 6.49
CA GLU A 475 51.64 5.08 5.30
C GLU A 475 53.09 5.54 5.54
N ALA A 476 53.30 6.69 6.18
CA ALA A 476 54.62 7.23 6.47
C ALA A 476 55.38 6.43 7.54
N GLU A 477 54.70 5.96 8.59
CA GLU A 477 55.32 5.26 9.73
C GLU A 477 55.56 3.77 9.45
N ILE A 478 54.56 3.05 8.94
CA ILE A 478 54.63 1.58 8.77
C ILE A 478 54.75 1.14 7.31
N GLY A 479 54.61 2.05 6.34
CA GLY A 479 54.69 1.74 4.92
C GLY A 479 53.42 1.11 4.33
N LEU A 480 53.24 1.28 3.03
CA LEU A 480 52.02 0.89 2.30
C LEU A 480 51.63 -0.59 2.46
N HIS A 481 52.62 -1.49 2.50
CA HIS A 481 52.37 -2.94 2.67
C HIS A 481 51.75 -3.25 4.03
N ASN A 482 52.29 -2.68 5.11
CA ASN A 482 51.81 -2.93 6.46
C ASN A 482 50.49 -2.19 6.72
N LEU A 483 50.30 -0.99 6.15
CA LEU A 483 49.00 -0.31 6.15
C LEU A 483 47.90 -1.18 5.54
N ARG A 484 48.17 -1.82 4.38
CA ARG A 484 47.24 -2.76 3.75
C ARG A 484 46.94 -3.95 4.65
N SER A 485 47.97 -4.59 5.24
CA SER A 485 47.79 -5.74 6.14
C SER A 485 47.01 -5.38 7.40
N LEU A 486 47.28 -4.21 8.00
CA LEU A 486 46.53 -3.66 9.12
C LEU A 486 45.07 -3.39 8.76
N ALA A 487 44.82 -2.80 7.58
CA ALA A 487 43.46 -2.54 7.10
C ALA A 487 42.67 -3.85 6.91
N ILE A 488 43.28 -4.91 6.33
CA ILE A 488 42.65 -6.24 6.22
C ILE A 488 42.32 -6.80 7.62
N GLY A 489 43.27 -6.73 8.57
CA GLY A 489 43.05 -7.20 9.93
C GLY A 489 41.89 -6.49 10.64
N VAL A 490 41.86 -5.16 10.57
CA VAL A 490 40.78 -4.34 11.13
C VAL A 490 39.44 -4.61 10.45
N PHE A 491 39.41 -4.74 9.13
CA PHE A 491 38.21 -5.08 8.37
C PHE A 491 37.59 -6.40 8.82
N VAL A 492 38.41 -7.46 8.91
CA VAL A 492 37.95 -8.80 9.32
C VAL A 492 37.46 -8.80 10.77
N VAL A 493 38.22 -8.21 11.71
CA VAL A 493 37.84 -8.17 13.13
C VAL A 493 36.56 -7.35 13.35
N ALA A 494 36.42 -6.21 12.69
CA ALA A 494 35.23 -5.37 12.79
C ALA A 494 33.99 -6.03 12.17
N TRP A 495 34.14 -6.79 11.07
CA TRP A 495 33.07 -7.60 10.51
C TRP A 495 32.65 -8.76 11.40
N ILE A 496 33.59 -9.46 12.04
CA ILE A 496 33.27 -10.49 13.04
C ILE A 496 32.48 -9.88 14.20
N ALA A 497 32.90 -8.71 14.69
CA ALA A 497 32.17 -7.98 15.73
C ALA A 497 30.74 -7.61 15.28
N GLN A 498 30.56 -7.08 14.06
CA GLN A 498 29.26 -6.81 13.44
C GLN A 498 28.33 -8.04 13.47
N PHE A 499 28.79 -9.19 12.96
CA PHE A 499 27.97 -10.41 12.93
C PHE A 499 27.65 -10.93 14.34
N ILE A 500 28.56 -10.79 15.31
CA ILE A 500 28.29 -11.09 16.73
C ILE A 500 27.20 -10.17 17.28
N GLY A 501 27.25 -8.86 16.99
CA GLY A 501 26.21 -7.90 17.39
C GLY A 501 24.83 -8.28 16.86
N HIS A 502 24.73 -8.59 15.57
CA HIS A 502 23.50 -9.06 14.93
C HIS A 502 23.01 -10.42 15.46
N LYS A 503 23.91 -11.31 15.86
CA LYS A 503 23.53 -12.56 16.55
C LYS A 503 22.82 -12.31 17.89
N PHE A 504 23.20 -11.26 18.62
CA PHE A 504 22.49 -10.84 19.84
C PHE A 504 21.18 -10.06 19.57
N GLU A 505 21.03 -9.50 18.37
CA GLU A 505 19.79 -8.84 17.92
C GLU A 505 18.73 -9.85 17.44
N GLY A 506 19.15 -11.02 16.96
CA GLY A 506 18.28 -12.00 16.32
C GLY A 506 17.84 -11.61 14.89
N ARG A 507 18.44 -10.54 14.33
CA ARG A 507 18.16 -10.04 12.98
C ARG A 507 19.42 -10.10 12.12
N LYS A 508 19.25 -10.38 10.82
CA LYS A 508 20.34 -10.29 9.85
C LYS A 508 20.76 -8.82 9.66
N PRO A 509 22.03 -8.54 9.34
CA PRO A 509 22.46 -7.19 8.98
C PRO A 509 21.71 -6.63 7.75
N SER A 510 21.26 -5.37 7.84
CA SER A 510 20.43 -4.73 6.81
C SER A 510 21.14 -4.56 5.44
N PHE A 511 22.47 -4.62 5.39
CA PHE A 511 23.18 -4.59 4.10
C PHE A 511 23.05 -5.87 3.27
N LEU A 512 22.57 -6.98 3.88
CA LEU A 512 22.26 -8.21 3.15
C LEU A 512 20.94 -8.13 2.38
N THR A 513 20.11 -7.11 2.63
CA THR A 513 18.89 -6.83 1.85
C THR A 513 19.08 -5.68 0.87
N ASP A 514 19.75 -4.60 1.29
CA ASP A 514 20.13 -3.48 0.41
C ASP A 514 21.54 -2.96 0.75
N LEU A 515 22.45 -3.03 -0.24
CA LEU A 515 23.83 -2.55 -0.13
C LEU A 515 23.93 -1.06 0.24
N THR A 516 22.88 -0.25 -0.01
CA THR A 516 22.80 1.15 0.41
C THR A 516 22.95 1.29 1.93
N TYR A 517 22.55 0.29 2.73
CA TYR A 517 22.74 0.31 4.19
C TYR A 517 24.21 0.31 4.63
N LEU A 518 25.18 -0.05 3.76
CA LEU A 518 26.61 0.16 4.02
C LEU A 518 26.99 1.65 4.10
N LEU A 519 26.23 2.52 3.42
CA LEU A 519 26.36 3.98 3.53
C LEU A 519 25.51 4.53 4.68
N ILE A 520 24.32 3.98 4.91
CA ILE A 520 23.44 4.45 6.02
C ILE A 520 24.06 4.16 7.41
N GLY A 521 24.76 3.04 7.60
CA GLY A 521 25.38 2.70 8.88
C GLY A 521 26.33 3.77 9.43
N PRO A 522 27.34 4.23 8.67
CA PRO A 522 28.21 5.33 9.07
C PRO A 522 27.46 6.63 9.38
N ALA A 523 26.47 6.98 8.54
CA ALA A 523 25.62 8.14 8.78
C ALA A 523 24.84 8.03 10.10
N TRP A 524 24.32 6.84 10.44
CA TRP A 524 23.61 6.60 11.69
C TRP A 524 24.52 6.71 12.92
N VAL A 525 25.78 6.26 12.83
CA VAL A 525 26.77 6.45 13.90
C VAL A 525 27.10 7.93 14.09
N MET A 526 27.31 8.68 13.00
CA MET A 526 27.53 10.14 13.04
C MET A 526 26.33 10.87 13.67
N ALA A 527 25.12 10.53 13.25
CA ALA A 527 23.86 11.04 13.82
C ALA A 527 23.70 10.72 15.31
N LYS A 528 24.26 9.59 15.78
CA LYS A 528 24.31 9.23 17.21
C LYS A 528 25.37 10.00 17.99
N ALA A 529 26.50 10.35 17.36
CA ALA A 529 27.48 11.27 17.94
C ALA A 529 26.89 12.69 18.08
N TYR A 530 26.23 13.19 17.03
CA TYR A 530 25.56 14.50 17.06
C TYR A 530 24.47 14.59 18.15
N ARG A 531 23.65 13.55 18.34
CA ARG A 531 22.68 13.49 19.46
C ARG A 531 23.34 13.52 20.85
N LYS A 532 24.59 13.06 21.00
CA LYS A 532 25.35 13.19 22.27
C LYS A 532 25.92 14.58 22.50
N LEU A 533 26.08 15.38 21.44
CA LEU A 533 26.62 16.74 21.47
C LEU A 533 25.50 17.82 21.43
N ASP A 534 24.23 17.40 21.46
CA ASP A 534 23.04 18.24 21.24
C ASP A 534 23.05 19.01 19.90
N TRP A 535 23.68 18.43 18.87
CA TRP A 535 23.76 19.04 17.54
C TRP A 535 22.61 18.58 16.66
N ARG A 536 21.93 19.56 16.03
CA ARG A 536 20.88 19.31 15.04
C ARG A 536 21.48 19.04 13.67
N TYR A 537 20.95 18.03 12.98
CA TYR A 537 21.33 17.62 11.62
C TYR A 537 20.12 17.18 10.82
#